data_AF-A0A151L4Q8-F1
#
_entry.id   AF-A0A151L4Q8-F1
#
_cell.length_a   1.000
_cell.length_b   1.000
_cell.length_c   1.000
_cell.angle_alpha   90.00
_cell.angle_beta   90.00
_cell.angle_gamma   90.00
#
_symmetry.space_group_name_H-M   'P 1'
#
loop_
_entity.id
_entity.type
_entity.pdbx_description
1 polymer ?
#
loop_
_entity_poly.entity_id
_entity_poly.type
_entity_poly.pdbx_seq_one_letter_code
_entity_poly.pdbx_strand_id
1 'polypeptide(L)'
;MIDYYYCYSKNKSDIGKKCLFKKSKSQIIGRIEANEELKKKYIYKENIYYNDDNIKKYSEQYVNIESLKLENKFFYHNEGGWTKDVDISEQQNKIKYIKRLDKDINLINSLKILMNETTKILNKNNSINIYEEYFKNDLQNEENFKIKSILVIKDKMRKYQRFITSIKWSTDNTYKLAISYCVNDYQKILHNSPKNCLLYNLNQINNPYQTLYSKTFIKCMRFNHKNSDLLLAGSYDGTVNLWDLRKKNTLCESSSINVSHKNTVHDIIWLQTKTNNHCLSISSDGLSLIWDIRNFAEPVESFYLNKDPSEICELVETANNELHDLSKISNDINNNNNNILYNNNTNINTMNKSLHNNNTATKNLCYSPNCLEWNLEAGPSKILIGTDEGYILSLSKRQAKNLELLQKYGASNEKHLSSITSIKRIPINLKYFLSTDKWGFNIWSEDIKFPIISNYYNECVINKGLWIYDSLFFMIIRKDGYLDFWNLLYNFNQPIIKHKICNCSITEIDSHANNKYVAIGNELGDIHILKLGDSFCKNSSEEKNALDELFERESKREKNLEYIRKQLNCVKKTKEYLNVQDIEILEDVLRETEREYESIT
;
A
#
# COMPACT_ATOMS: atom_id res chain seq x y z
N MET A 1 -1.97 57.24 84.62
CA MET A 1 -0.60 57.16 84.08
C MET A 1 0.22 56.45 85.15
N ILE A 2 0.61 55.20 84.91
CA ILE A 2 1.79 54.64 85.59
C ILE A 2 2.96 55.25 84.83
N ASP A 3 3.54 56.31 85.36
CA ASP A 3 4.66 56.98 84.73
C ASP A 3 5.90 56.09 84.89
N TYR A 4 6.41 55.55 83.79
CA TYR A 4 7.69 54.87 83.75
C TYR A 4 8.80 55.93 83.84
N TYR A 5 9.24 56.25 85.07
CA TYR A 5 10.45 57.02 85.28
C TYR A 5 11.68 56.11 85.14
N TYR A 6 12.43 56.26 84.05
CA TYR A 6 13.74 55.62 83.91
C TYR A 6 14.84 56.62 84.28
N CYS A 7 15.44 56.45 85.46
CA CYS A 7 16.52 57.30 85.93
C CYS A 7 17.87 56.73 85.48
N TYR A 8 18.58 57.42 84.58
CA TYR A 8 19.93 57.01 84.17
C TYR A 8 20.96 57.49 85.21
N SER A 9 21.45 56.58 86.06
CA SER A 9 22.58 56.85 86.96
C SER A 9 23.91 56.52 86.27
N LYS A 10 24.87 57.47 86.23
CA LYS A 10 26.27 57.24 85.80
C LYS A 10 27.19 57.26 87.03
N ASN A 11 28.17 56.36 87.07
CA ASN A 11 29.22 56.39 88.09
C ASN A 11 30.08 57.65 87.94
N LYS A 12 30.44 58.28 89.07
CA LYS A 12 31.14 59.58 89.13
C LYS A 12 32.49 59.57 88.39
N SER A 13 33.14 58.40 88.28
CA SER A 13 34.39 58.17 87.53
C SER A 13 34.26 58.27 86.00
N ASP A 14 33.05 58.22 85.46
CA ASP A 14 32.77 58.21 84.02
C ASP A 14 32.08 59.51 83.53
N ILE A 15 32.01 60.51 84.40
CA ILE A 15 31.61 61.88 84.06
C ILE A 15 32.78 62.53 83.31
N GLY A 16 32.59 62.85 82.03
CA GLY A 16 33.58 63.49 81.16
C GLY A 16 34.15 62.62 80.02
N LYS A 17 33.91 61.30 80.02
CA LYS A 17 34.28 60.42 78.89
C LYS A 17 33.21 60.48 77.77
N LYS A 18 33.63 60.46 76.50
CA LYS A 18 32.71 60.47 75.35
C LYS A 18 31.76 59.26 75.42
N CYS A 19 30.46 59.51 75.28
CA CYS A 19 29.45 58.44 75.21
C CYS A 19 29.60 57.72 73.87
N LEU A 20 29.99 56.44 73.90
CA LEU A 20 30.02 55.58 72.72
C LEU A 20 28.59 55.08 72.46
N PHE A 21 27.81 55.85 71.71
CA PHE A 21 26.49 55.41 71.27
C PHE A 21 26.64 54.28 70.26
N LYS A 22 26.16 53.09 70.64
CA LYS A 22 26.04 51.94 69.73
C LYS A 22 24.60 51.91 69.22
N LYS A 23 24.40 51.70 67.92
CA LYS A 23 23.06 51.45 67.38
C LYS A 23 22.52 50.14 67.97
N SER A 24 21.71 50.25 69.02
CA SER A 24 20.86 49.18 69.51
C SER A 24 19.61 49.10 68.66
N LYS A 25 19.10 47.89 68.44
CA LYS A 25 17.78 47.71 67.80
C LYS A 25 16.73 48.43 68.64
N SER A 26 15.79 49.13 67.99
CA SER A 26 14.72 49.85 68.68
C SER A 26 13.89 48.85 69.48
N GLN A 27 13.96 48.96 70.80
CA GLN A 27 13.10 48.22 71.70
C GLN A 27 11.96 49.14 72.13
N ILE A 28 10.74 48.62 72.09
CA ILE A 28 9.56 49.34 72.58
C ILE A 28 9.63 49.26 74.11
N ILE A 29 10.16 50.31 74.74
CA ILE A 29 10.36 50.40 76.21
C ILE A 29 9.02 50.53 76.95
N GLY A 30 7.97 50.95 76.24
CA GLY A 30 6.60 50.94 76.73
C GLY A 30 5.65 51.43 75.66
N ARG A 31 4.41 50.96 75.72
CA ARG A 31 3.32 51.44 74.89
C ARG A 31 2.35 52.18 75.81
N ILE A 32 2.22 53.49 75.64
CA ILE A 32 1.26 54.28 76.42
C ILE A 32 -0.10 54.08 75.76
N GLU A 33 -0.95 53.30 76.40
CA GLU A 33 -2.33 53.13 75.98
C GLU A 33 -3.11 54.41 76.25
N ALA A 34 -3.98 54.79 75.30
CA ALA A 34 -4.81 55.97 75.45
C ALA A 34 -5.75 55.77 76.64
N ASN A 35 -5.64 56.65 77.64
CA ASN A 35 -6.47 56.57 78.85
C ASN A 35 -7.90 57.03 78.54
N GLU A 36 -8.87 56.12 78.56
CA GLU A 36 -10.27 56.39 78.21
C GLU A 36 -10.91 57.46 79.12
N GLU A 37 -10.43 57.60 80.36
CA GLU A 37 -10.91 58.61 81.32
C GLU A 37 -10.55 60.05 80.90
N LEU A 38 -9.39 60.27 80.29
CA LEU A 38 -8.98 61.59 79.79
C LEU A 38 -9.64 61.93 78.44
N LYS A 39 -9.98 60.89 77.65
CA LYS A 39 -10.73 61.05 76.40
C LYS A 39 -12.17 61.55 76.63
N LYS A 40 -12.82 61.13 77.72
CA LYS A 40 -14.16 61.63 78.10
C LYS A 40 -14.15 63.05 78.69
N LYS A 41 -13.02 63.50 79.27
CA LYS A 41 -12.84 64.87 79.79
C LYS A 41 -12.35 65.88 78.76
N TYR A 42 -12.15 65.42 77.52
CA TYR A 42 -11.84 66.30 76.41
C TYR A 42 -13.09 67.09 76.04
N ILE A 43 -13.19 68.30 76.57
CA ILE A 43 -14.09 69.31 76.04
C ILE A 43 -13.24 70.13 75.08
N TYR A 44 -13.71 70.23 73.84
CA TYR A 44 -13.17 71.21 72.91
C TYR A 44 -13.49 72.60 73.48
N LYS A 45 -12.51 73.21 74.15
CA LYS A 45 -12.65 74.58 74.62
C LYS A 45 -12.26 75.46 73.44
N GLU A 46 -13.25 76.02 72.76
CA GLU A 46 -13.04 77.11 71.82
C GLU A 46 -12.59 78.32 72.63
N ASN A 47 -11.28 78.42 72.89
CA ASN A 47 -10.72 79.68 73.34
C ASN A 47 -10.81 80.64 72.16
N ILE A 48 -11.79 81.52 72.20
CA ILE A 48 -11.81 82.69 71.34
C ILE A 48 -10.76 83.64 71.91
N TYR A 49 -9.60 83.71 71.27
CA TYR A 49 -8.63 84.76 71.54
C TYR A 49 -9.16 86.04 70.90
N TYR A 50 -9.49 87.02 71.73
CA TYR A 50 -9.91 88.36 71.30
C TYR A 50 -8.68 89.25 71.20
N ASN A 51 -8.42 89.82 70.02
CA ASN A 51 -7.38 90.82 69.80
C ASN A 51 -8.00 92.01 69.04
N ASP A 52 -7.83 93.20 69.59
CA ASP A 52 -8.21 94.48 68.97
C ASP A 52 -7.18 94.88 67.92
N ASP A 53 -7.65 95.32 66.75
CA ASP A 53 -6.81 95.94 65.74
C ASP A 53 -7.49 97.18 65.14
N ASN A 54 -6.85 98.35 65.28
CA ASN A 54 -7.29 99.63 64.73
C ASN A 54 -6.69 99.84 63.33
N ILE A 55 -7.18 99.10 62.34
CA ILE A 55 -6.59 99.02 61.00
C ILE A 55 -7.65 99.26 59.91
N LYS A 56 -7.34 100.13 58.94
CA LYS A 56 -8.23 100.47 57.82
C LYS A 56 -8.63 99.21 57.04
N LYS A 57 -9.94 98.98 56.90
CA LYS A 57 -10.47 97.89 56.07
C LYS A 57 -10.30 98.24 54.59
N TYR A 58 -9.54 97.41 53.87
CA TYR A 58 -9.39 97.42 52.42
C TYR A 58 -10.09 96.19 51.83
N SER A 59 -10.62 96.29 50.60
CA SER A 59 -11.16 95.14 49.85
C SER A 59 -10.10 94.57 48.92
N GLU A 60 -9.89 93.26 48.98
CA GLU A 60 -8.89 92.53 48.18
C GLU A 60 -9.53 91.89 46.94
N GLN A 61 -8.82 91.95 45.81
CA GLN A 61 -9.09 91.15 44.62
C GLN A 61 -7.88 90.29 44.31
N TYR A 62 -8.13 89.03 43.98
CA TYR A 62 -7.09 88.09 43.59
C TYR A 62 -7.19 87.78 42.10
N VAL A 63 -6.12 88.05 41.36
CA VAL A 63 -5.91 87.58 39.99
C VAL A 63 -4.82 86.52 40.06
N ASN A 64 -5.17 85.29 39.71
CA ASN A 64 -4.23 84.18 39.70
C ASN A 64 -3.60 84.07 38.30
N ILE A 65 -2.31 84.36 38.18
CA ILE A 65 -1.56 84.17 36.93
C ILE A 65 -0.74 82.90 37.09
N GLU A 66 -1.04 81.88 36.30
CA GLU A 66 -0.28 80.63 36.30
C GLU A 66 1.16 80.88 35.83
N SER A 67 2.14 80.36 36.57
CA SER A 67 3.56 80.54 36.26
C SER A 67 3.93 79.79 34.97
N LEU A 68 4.16 80.54 33.89
CA LEU A 68 4.59 79.99 32.61
C LEU A 68 6.09 79.65 32.67
N LYS A 69 6.42 78.36 32.68
CA LYS A 69 7.82 77.91 32.65
C LYS A 69 8.38 78.07 31.24
N LEU A 70 9.26 79.04 31.04
CA LEU A 70 10.02 79.19 29.82
C LEU A 70 11.30 78.35 29.92
N GLU A 71 11.49 77.42 28.98
CA GLU A 71 12.73 76.66 28.83
C GLU A 71 13.51 77.17 27.62
N ASN A 72 14.76 77.57 27.85
CA ASN A 72 15.67 77.91 26.77
C ASN A 72 16.25 76.61 26.19
N LYS A 73 15.92 76.30 24.93
CA LYS A 73 16.51 75.18 24.19
C LYS A 73 17.74 75.65 23.44
N PHE A 74 18.89 75.04 23.71
CA PHE A 74 20.11 75.23 22.94
C PHE A 74 20.24 74.14 21.87
N PHE A 75 20.75 74.51 20.69
CA PHE A 75 21.11 73.56 19.65
C PHE A 75 22.62 73.31 19.71
N TYR A 76 23.03 72.07 19.96
CA TYR A 76 24.42 71.63 19.77
C TYR A 76 24.48 70.85 18.45
N HIS A 77 25.13 71.42 17.44
CA HIS A 77 25.46 70.70 16.22
C HIS A 77 26.79 69.97 16.44
N ASN A 78 26.73 68.68 16.79
CA ASN A 78 27.93 67.84 16.87
C ASN A 78 28.19 67.18 15.51
N GLU A 79 28.77 67.93 14.59
CA GLU A 79 29.26 67.39 13.32
C GLU A 79 30.80 67.45 13.25
N GLY A 80 31.45 66.30 13.49
CA GLY A 80 32.86 66.07 13.19
C GLY A 80 33.87 66.37 14.31
N GLY A 81 34.96 65.59 14.31
CA GLY A 81 36.05 65.66 15.29
C GLY A 81 37.32 66.32 14.75
N TRP A 82 37.17 67.40 13.97
CA TRP A 82 38.31 68.15 13.44
C TRP A 82 38.88 69.08 14.51
N THR A 83 40.18 69.34 14.46
CA THR A 83 40.83 70.31 15.36
C THR A 83 40.23 71.70 15.15
N LYS A 84 40.11 72.49 16.22
CA LYS A 84 39.46 73.81 16.23
C LYS A 84 39.95 74.79 15.15
N ASP A 85 41.16 74.60 14.64
CA ASP A 85 41.82 75.49 13.69
C ASP A 85 41.58 75.12 12.22
N VAL A 86 40.76 74.11 11.93
CA VAL A 86 40.51 73.61 10.57
C VAL A 86 39.04 73.76 10.21
N ASP A 87 38.74 74.73 9.36
CA ASP A 87 37.39 74.91 8.81
C ASP A 87 37.10 73.86 7.73
N ILE A 88 36.10 73.01 7.99
CA ILE A 88 35.68 71.91 7.12
C ILE A 88 34.91 72.40 5.89
N SER A 89 34.27 73.58 6.00
CA SER A 89 33.56 74.22 4.89
C SER A 89 34.48 74.56 3.72
N GLU A 90 35.78 74.74 3.99
CA GLU A 90 36.79 74.99 2.97
C GLU A 90 37.56 73.72 2.62
N GLN A 91 37.24 73.10 1.48
CA GLN A 91 37.85 71.83 1.04
C GLN A 91 39.38 71.89 0.95
N GLN A 92 39.96 73.06 0.66
CA GLN A 92 41.41 73.23 0.59
C GLN A 92 42.08 73.05 1.94
N ASN A 93 41.47 73.52 3.04
CA ASN A 93 42.03 73.40 4.39
C ASN A 93 42.00 71.95 4.87
N LYS A 94 40.92 71.22 4.56
CA LYS A 94 40.85 69.77 4.77
C LYS A 94 41.98 69.03 4.04
N ILE A 95 42.18 69.31 2.74
CA ILE A 95 43.23 68.66 1.94
C ILE A 95 44.62 69.03 2.47
N LYS A 96 44.86 70.28 2.85
CA LYS A 96 46.14 70.72 3.45
C LYS A 96 46.41 70.00 4.78
N TYR A 97 45.41 69.85 5.63
CA TYR A 97 45.52 69.15 6.90
C TYR A 97 45.80 67.66 6.72
N ILE A 98 45.08 66.99 5.80
CA ILE A 98 45.36 65.59 5.45
C ILE A 98 46.77 65.44 4.88
N LYS A 99 47.18 66.30 3.96
CA LYS A 99 48.56 66.29 3.41
C LYS A 99 49.63 66.57 4.46
N ARG A 100 49.30 67.25 5.57
CA ARG A 100 50.22 67.43 6.70
C ARG A 100 50.36 66.12 7.47
N LEU A 101 49.24 65.48 7.82
CA LEU A 101 49.22 64.18 8.49
C LEU A 101 49.88 63.08 7.66
N ASP A 102 49.67 63.05 6.35
CA ASP A 102 50.28 62.08 5.43
C ASP A 102 51.80 62.22 5.35
N LYS A 103 52.35 63.40 5.68
CA LYS A 103 53.79 63.65 5.73
C LYS A 103 54.40 63.34 7.10
N ASP A 104 53.58 63.14 8.13
CA ASP A 104 54.07 62.85 9.47
C ASP A 104 54.64 61.44 9.53
N ILE A 105 55.95 61.35 9.69
CA ILE A 105 56.71 60.09 9.69
C ILE A 105 56.22 59.12 10.77
N ASN A 106 55.83 59.64 11.94
CA ASN A 106 55.30 58.84 13.04
C ASN A 106 53.99 58.14 12.66
N LEU A 107 53.11 58.84 11.93
CA LEU A 107 51.84 58.29 11.46
C LEU A 107 52.08 57.20 10.42
N ILE A 108 52.98 57.43 9.45
CA ILE A 108 53.36 56.42 8.45
C ILE A 108 53.95 55.17 9.13
N ASN A 109 54.82 55.34 10.13
CA ASN A 109 55.43 54.21 10.85
C ASN A 109 54.37 53.43 11.64
N SER A 110 53.44 54.11 12.31
CA SER A 110 52.34 53.45 13.01
C SER A 110 51.40 52.71 12.05
N LEU A 111 51.10 53.29 10.89
CA LEU A 111 50.31 52.66 9.84
C LEU A 111 51.00 51.41 9.29
N LYS A 112 52.31 51.44 9.05
CA LYS A 112 53.07 50.27 8.59
C LYS A 112 53.02 49.12 9.60
N ILE A 113 53.12 49.43 10.89
CA ILE A 113 53.00 48.43 11.96
C ILE A 113 51.60 47.80 11.95
N LEU A 114 50.55 48.62 11.95
CA LEU A 114 49.16 48.16 11.91
C LEU A 114 48.84 47.39 10.62
N MET A 115 49.38 47.82 9.48
CA MET A 115 49.20 47.13 8.20
C MET A 115 49.85 45.74 8.24
N ASN A 116 51.04 45.62 8.84
CA ASN A 116 51.70 44.33 9.02
C ASN A 116 50.94 43.41 10.00
N GLU A 117 50.26 43.94 11.01
CA GLU A 117 49.44 43.14 11.92
C GLU A 117 48.12 42.70 11.29
N THR A 118 47.42 43.62 10.62
CA THR A 118 46.15 43.34 9.93
C THR A 118 46.33 42.37 8.78
N THR A 119 47.40 42.49 7.98
CA THR A 119 47.72 41.53 6.92
C THR A 119 47.98 40.12 7.46
N LYS A 120 48.64 39.99 8.62
CA LYS A 120 48.79 38.68 9.29
C LYS A 120 47.44 38.08 9.68
N ILE A 121 46.51 38.89 10.21
CA ILE A 121 45.16 38.42 10.58
C ILE A 121 44.37 38.04 9.33
N LEU A 122 44.46 38.84 8.27
CA LEU A 122 43.77 38.56 7.00
C LEU A 122 44.27 37.27 6.36
N ASN A 123 45.58 37.06 6.33
CA ASN A 123 46.17 35.82 5.81
C ASN A 123 45.77 34.60 6.66
N LYS A 124 45.62 34.76 7.99
CA LYS A 124 45.09 33.70 8.85
C LYS A 124 43.64 33.36 8.52
N ASN A 125 42.78 34.37 8.36
CA ASN A 125 41.37 34.16 8.01
C ASN A 125 41.22 33.52 6.61
N ASN A 126 42.10 33.86 5.66
CA ASN A 126 42.11 33.25 4.33
C ASN A 126 42.71 31.83 4.31
N SER A 127 43.51 31.46 5.32
CA SER A 127 44.16 30.14 5.33
C SER A 127 43.17 29.00 5.53
N ILE A 128 42.18 29.18 6.41
CA ILE A 128 41.15 28.20 6.74
C ILE A 128 39.87 28.95 7.09
N ASN A 129 38.76 28.59 6.44
CA ASN A 129 37.45 29.15 6.74
C ASN A 129 36.85 28.45 7.99
N ILE A 130 37.12 29.00 9.18
CA ILE A 130 36.68 28.43 10.46
C ILE A 130 35.15 28.42 10.61
N TYR A 131 34.44 29.24 9.84
CA TYR A 131 32.99 29.41 9.93
C TYR A 131 32.20 28.55 8.93
N GLU A 132 32.88 27.75 8.10
CA GLU A 132 32.21 26.84 7.17
C GLU A 132 31.78 25.56 7.89
N GLU A 133 30.47 25.40 8.07
CA GLU A 133 29.90 24.16 8.60
C GLU A 133 29.63 23.19 7.44
N TYR A 134 30.52 22.21 7.30
CA TYR A 134 30.38 21.12 6.32
C TYR A 134 29.14 20.25 6.63
N PHE A 135 28.50 19.73 5.57
CA PHE A 135 27.38 18.77 5.63
C PHE A 135 26.06 19.27 6.22
N LYS A 136 25.80 20.59 6.31
CA LYS A 136 24.49 21.11 6.73
C LYS A 136 23.28 20.56 5.94
N ASN A 137 23.49 20.23 4.68
CA ASN A 137 22.43 19.80 3.76
C ASN A 137 22.45 18.29 3.46
N ASP A 138 23.43 17.54 3.96
CA ASP A 138 23.55 16.11 3.71
C ASP A 138 22.74 15.33 4.75
N LEU A 139 21.43 15.56 4.74
CA LEU A 139 20.49 14.61 5.31
C LEU A 139 20.35 13.46 4.30
N GLN A 140 21.23 12.47 4.40
CA GLN A 140 20.97 11.17 3.81
C GLN A 140 19.69 10.63 4.45
N ASN A 141 18.57 10.73 3.73
CA ASN A 141 17.34 10.09 4.16
C ASN A 141 17.54 8.59 3.97
N GLU A 142 17.69 7.85 5.06
CA GLU A 142 17.57 6.39 5.00
C GLU A 142 16.19 6.05 4.41
N GLU A 143 16.18 5.45 3.21
CA GLU A 143 14.97 4.96 2.56
C GLU A 143 14.47 3.70 3.26
N ASN A 144 13.98 3.86 4.48
CA ASN A 144 13.38 2.76 5.22
C ASN A 144 11.98 2.49 4.66
N PHE A 145 11.76 1.27 4.20
CA PHE A 145 10.46 0.77 3.76
C PHE A 145 9.46 0.78 4.92
N LYS A 146 8.64 1.85 5.00
CA LYS A 146 7.67 2.03 6.07
C LYS A 146 6.29 1.53 5.63
N ILE A 147 5.76 0.54 6.34
CA ILE A 147 4.38 0.08 6.21
C ILE A 147 3.63 0.47 7.49
N LYS A 148 2.49 1.16 7.36
CA LYS A 148 1.69 1.58 8.51
C LYS A 148 0.27 1.03 8.39
N SER A 149 -0.17 0.26 9.38
CA SER A 149 -1.59 -0.04 9.54
C SER A 149 -2.34 1.22 9.95
N ILE A 150 -3.21 1.75 9.09
CA ILE A 150 -4.02 2.93 9.42
C ILE A 150 -5.28 2.50 10.15
N LEU A 151 -5.96 1.51 9.59
CA LEU A 151 -7.32 1.22 9.99
C LEU A 151 -7.71 -0.23 9.84
N VAL A 152 -8.58 -0.68 10.74
CA VAL A 152 -9.25 -1.98 10.67
C VAL A 152 -10.76 -1.74 10.61
N ILE A 153 -11.38 -2.03 9.47
CA ILE A 153 -12.83 -2.01 9.32
C ILE A 153 -13.36 -3.35 9.79
N LYS A 154 -14.27 -3.32 10.76
CA LYS A 154 -14.97 -4.51 11.24
C LYS A 154 -16.44 -4.42 10.88
N ASP A 155 -17.01 -5.52 10.40
CA ASP A 155 -18.44 -5.58 10.12
C ASP A 155 -19.25 -5.51 11.44
N LYS A 156 -19.85 -4.35 11.72
CA LYS A 156 -20.71 -4.15 12.89
C LYS A 156 -22.06 -4.86 12.74
N MET A 157 -22.49 -5.17 11.52
CA MET A 157 -23.78 -5.81 11.22
C MET A 157 -23.71 -7.35 11.32
N ARG A 158 -22.61 -7.90 11.83
CA ARG A 158 -22.41 -9.35 11.94
C ARG A 158 -23.26 -9.96 13.05
N LYS A 159 -24.25 -10.78 12.67
CA LYS A 159 -24.83 -11.81 13.57
C LYS A 159 -23.98 -13.08 13.61
N TYR A 160 -23.31 -13.39 12.50
CA TYR A 160 -22.44 -14.53 12.34
C TYR A 160 -21.11 -14.08 11.75
N GLN A 161 -20.06 -14.86 12.00
CA GLN A 161 -18.75 -14.67 11.38
C GLN A 161 -18.85 -14.93 9.88
N ARG A 162 -18.36 -13.98 9.08
CA ARG A 162 -18.37 -14.04 7.61
C ARG A 162 -16.97 -13.74 7.13
N PHE A 163 -16.47 -14.54 6.20
CA PHE A 163 -15.19 -14.27 5.58
C PHE A 163 -15.37 -13.35 4.39
N ILE A 164 -14.32 -12.62 4.04
CA ILE A 164 -14.32 -11.73 2.89
C ILE A 164 -14.05 -12.52 1.62
N THR A 165 -14.91 -12.35 0.63
CA THR A 165 -14.81 -13.02 -0.67
C THR A 165 -14.14 -12.15 -1.73
N SER A 166 -14.46 -10.85 -1.76
CA SER A 166 -13.83 -9.91 -2.69
C SER A 166 -13.77 -8.50 -2.11
N ILE A 167 -12.69 -7.79 -2.41
CA ILE A 167 -12.45 -6.40 -2.08
C ILE A 167 -12.04 -5.71 -3.36
N LYS A 168 -12.68 -4.59 -3.69
CA LYS A 168 -12.26 -3.74 -4.81
C LYS A 168 -12.33 -2.27 -4.46
N TRP A 169 -11.26 -1.55 -4.77
CA TRP A 169 -11.27 -0.09 -4.79
C TRP A 169 -12.07 0.43 -5.99
N SER A 170 -12.69 1.59 -5.83
CA SER A 170 -13.23 2.30 -6.97
C SER A 170 -12.14 2.66 -7.97
N THR A 171 -12.50 2.68 -9.24
CA THR A 171 -11.64 3.11 -10.34
C THR A 171 -11.43 4.62 -10.36
N ASP A 172 -12.38 5.39 -9.83
CA ASP A 172 -12.17 6.80 -9.54
C ASP A 172 -11.13 6.94 -8.42
N ASN A 173 -10.28 7.97 -8.48
CA ASN A 173 -9.32 8.35 -7.44
C ASN A 173 -9.96 8.70 -6.07
N THR A 174 -11.24 8.38 -5.89
CA THR A 174 -11.96 8.45 -4.63
C THR A 174 -11.60 7.27 -3.74
N TYR A 175 -11.63 7.49 -2.43
CA TYR A 175 -11.38 6.45 -1.43
C TYR A 175 -12.58 5.53 -1.16
N LYS A 176 -13.34 5.17 -2.20
CA LYS A 176 -14.48 4.25 -2.09
C LYS A 176 -14.00 2.81 -2.20
N LEU A 177 -14.46 1.96 -1.29
CA LEU A 177 -14.09 0.56 -1.18
C LEU A 177 -15.34 -0.30 -1.17
N ALA A 178 -15.41 -1.30 -2.04
CA ALA A 178 -16.47 -2.29 -2.06
C ALA A 178 -16.01 -3.61 -1.46
N ILE A 179 -16.82 -4.17 -0.56
CA ILE A 179 -16.55 -5.44 0.09
C ILE A 179 -17.75 -6.38 -0.03
N SER A 180 -17.48 -7.63 -0.40
CA SER A 180 -18.43 -8.74 -0.30
C SER A 180 -18.05 -9.70 0.83
N TYR A 181 -19.08 -10.31 1.42
CA TYR A 181 -18.93 -11.29 2.48
C TYR A 181 -19.68 -12.59 2.13
N CYS A 182 -19.14 -13.69 2.62
CA CYS A 182 -19.80 -15.00 2.56
C CYS A 182 -19.66 -15.74 3.89
N VAL A 183 -20.57 -16.68 4.14
CA VAL A 183 -20.59 -17.52 5.34
C VAL A 183 -20.22 -18.94 4.90
N ASN A 184 -19.22 -19.55 5.53
CA ASN A 184 -18.78 -20.91 5.18
C ASN A 184 -19.73 -22.00 5.72
N ASP A 185 -20.43 -21.73 6.83
CA ASP A 185 -21.26 -22.74 7.48
C ASP A 185 -22.62 -22.89 6.78
N TYR A 186 -22.82 -24.05 6.14
CA TYR A 186 -24.07 -24.40 5.44
C TYR A 186 -25.33 -24.27 6.33
N GLN A 187 -25.24 -24.60 7.62
CA GLN A 187 -26.35 -24.45 8.56
C GLN A 187 -26.71 -22.98 8.81
N LYS A 188 -25.72 -22.08 8.81
CA LYS A 188 -25.91 -20.65 9.04
C LYS A 188 -26.37 -19.92 7.77
N ILE A 189 -26.04 -20.45 6.60
CA ILE A 189 -26.57 -19.98 5.30
C ILE A 189 -28.10 -20.09 5.25
N LEU A 190 -28.66 -21.16 5.83
CA LEU A 190 -30.12 -21.36 5.91
C LEU A 190 -30.82 -20.36 6.86
N HIS A 191 -30.11 -19.86 7.88
CA HIS A 191 -30.62 -18.88 8.84
C HIS A 191 -30.41 -17.43 8.38
N ASN A 192 -31.20 -16.95 7.42
CA ASN A 192 -31.39 -15.55 6.98
C ASN A 192 -30.21 -14.58 7.25
N SER A 193 -28.99 -14.98 6.89
CA SER A 193 -27.82 -14.09 6.94
C SER A 193 -27.97 -13.03 5.86
N PRO A 194 -27.66 -11.75 6.12
CA PRO A 194 -27.81 -10.74 5.09
C PRO A 194 -26.80 -10.99 3.97
N LYS A 195 -27.35 -11.13 2.77
CA LYS A 195 -26.62 -11.30 1.51
C LYS A 195 -26.39 -9.92 0.93
N ASN A 196 -25.35 -9.27 1.43
CA ASN A 196 -25.08 -7.88 1.11
C ASN A 196 -23.62 -7.60 0.77
N CYS A 197 -23.43 -6.63 -0.09
CA CYS A 197 -22.16 -5.94 -0.27
C CYS A 197 -22.18 -4.62 0.48
N LEU A 198 -21.06 -4.32 1.13
CA LEU A 198 -20.87 -3.07 1.86
C LEU A 198 -19.94 -2.15 1.07
N LEU A 199 -20.40 -0.93 0.82
CA LEU A 199 -19.57 0.14 0.30
C LEU A 199 -19.10 1.02 1.45
N TYR A 200 -17.80 1.23 1.56
CA TYR A 200 -17.17 2.12 2.53
C TYR A 200 -16.47 3.28 1.82
N ASN A 201 -16.33 4.39 2.53
CA ASN A 201 -15.44 5.47 2.13
C ASN A 201 -14.41 5.65 3.25
N LEU A 202 -13.11 5.77 2.92
CA LEU A 202 -12.08 5.97 3.96
C LEU A 202 -12.30 7.23 4.80
N ASN A 203 -13.03 8.23 4.28
CA ASN A 203 -13.34 9.43 5.06
C ASN A 203 -14.42 9.18 6.12
N GLN A 204 -15.27 8.16 5.95
CA GLN A 204 -16.42 7.85 6.80
C GLN A 204 -16.49 6.35 7.04
N ILE A 205 -15.84 5.91 8.12
CA ILE A 205 -15.58 4.49 8.36
C ILE A 205 -16.56 3.88 9.35
N ASN A 206 -17.18 4.72 10.20
CA ASN A 206 -18.02 4.23 11.29
C ASN A 206 -19.24 3.45 10.79
N ASN A 207 -19.79 3.82 9.64
CA ASN A 207 -20.91 3.16 8.98
C ASN A 207 -20.60 3.00 7.48
N PRO A 208 -21.09 1.92 6.84
CA PRO A 208 -20.98 1.79 5.40
C PRO A 208 -21.73 2.95 4.71
N TYR A 209 -21.11 3.51 3.67
CA TYR A 209 -21.70 4.53 2.81
C TYR A 209 -23.02 4.04 2.18
N GLN A 210 -23.04 2.79 1.73
CA GLN A 210 -24.22 2.16 1.14
C GLN A 210 -24.16 0.63 1.31
N THR A 211 -25.32 0.00 1.51
CA THR A 211 -25.47 -1.46 1.55
C THR A 211 -26.25 -1.93 0.33
N LEU A 212 -25.64 -2.82 -0.46
CA LEU A 212 -26.24 -3.40 -1.66
C LEU A 212 -26.72 -4.81 -1.34
N TYR A 213 -27.96 -5.14 -1.68
CA TYR A 213 -28.53 -6.47 -1.43
C TYR A 213 -28.57 -7.29 -2.72
N SER A 214 -28.28 -8.59 -2.58
CA SER A 214 -28.39 -9.61 -3.62
C SER A 214 -29.32 -10.73 -3.16
N LYS A 215 -29.80 -11.53 -4.12
CA LYS A 215 -30.59 -12.74 -3.83
C LYS A 215 -29.76 -13.84 -3.15
N THR A 216 -28.46 -13.86 -3.41
CA THR A 216 -27.51 -14.93 -3.07
C THR A 216 -26.16 -14.34 -2.66
N PHE A 217 -25.22 -15.15 -2.13
CA PHE A 217 -23.91 -14.62 -1.76
C PHE A 217 -23.08 -14.26 -2.98
N ILE A 218 -22.23 -13.25 -2.81
CA ILE A 218 -21.38 -12.72 -3.86
C ILE A 218 -19.98 -13.27 -3.68
N LYS A 219 -19.42 -13.80 -4.76
CA LYS A 219 -18.09 -14.39 -4.81
C LYS A 219 -17.04 -13.38 -5.29
N CYS A 220 -17.34 -12.62 -6.34
CA CYS A 220 -16.41 -11.70 -6.98
C CYS A 220 -17.12 -10.39 -7.37
N MET A 221 -16.34 -9.31 -7.50
CA MET A 221 -16.83 -7.98 -7.81
C MET A 221 -15.83 -7.22 -8.66
N ARG A 222 -16.29 -6.29 -9.51
CA ARG A 222 -15.43 -5.35 -10.25
C ARG A 222 -16.17 -4.07 -10.59
N PHE A 223 -15.53 -2.92 -10.30
CA PHE A 223 -16.00 -1.62 -10.76
C PHE A 223 -15.76 -1.44 -12.26
N ASN A 224 -16.64 -0.70 -12.93
CA ASN A 224 -16.41 -0.35 -14.32
C ASN A 224 -15.24 0.65 -14.42
N HIS A 225 -14.38 0.43 -15.41
CA HIS A 225 -13.14 1.16 -15.63
C HIS A 225 -13.36 2.63 -16.01
N LYS A 226 -14.47 2.98 -16.67
CA LYS A 226 -14.80 4.39 -17.00
C LYS A 226 -15.83 5.03 -16.08
N ASN A 227 -16.72 4.24 -15.50
CA ASN A 227 -17.83 4.75 -14.70
C ASN A 227 -17.86 4.04 -13.35
N SER A 228 -17.33 4.68 -12.30
CA SER A 228 -17.28 4.09 -10.96
C SER A 228 -18.66 3.82 -10.33
N ASP A 229 -19.73 4.39 -10.88
CA ASP A 229 -21.09 4.17 -10.40
C ASP A 229 -21.66 2.81 -10.82
N LEU A 230 -21.04 2.11 -11.77
CA LEU A 230 -21.46 0.77 -12.16
C LEU A 230 -20.58 -0.28 -11.49
N LEU A 231 -21.22 -1.12 -10.70
CA LEU A 231 -20.58 -2.20 -9.97
C LEU A 231 -21.18 -3.53 -10.40
N LEU A 232 -20.31 -4.44 -10.83
CA LEU A 232 -20.70 -5.75 -11.30
C LEU A 232 -20.20 -6.83 -10.35
N ALA A 233 -21.01 -7.87 -10.16
CA ALA A 233 -20.74 -8.93 -9.20
C ALA A 233 -21.19 -10.31 -9.68
N GLY A 234 -20.49 -11.33 -9.21
CA GLY A 234 -20.74 -12.73 -9.51
C GLY A 234 -21.19 -13.45 -8.26
N SER A 235 -22.20 -14.28 -8.40
CA SER A 235 -22.81 -14.98 -7.28
C SER A 235 -22.39 -16.45 -7.21
N TYR A 236 -22.59 -17.05 -6.05
CA TYR A 236 -22.40 -18.50 -5.87
C TYR A 236 -23.40 -19.34 -6.68
N ASP A 237 -24.61 -18.84 -6.92
CA ASP A 237 -25.65 -19.55 -7.68
C ASP A 237 -25.49 -19.39 -9.20
N GLY A 238 -24.33 -18.93 -9.69
CA GLY A 238 -24.05 -18.78 -11.13
C GLY A 238 -24.62 -17.53 -11.81
N THR A 239 -25.45 -16.76 -11.11
CA THR A 239 -26.01 -15.50 -11.60
C THR A 239 -25.01 -14.35 -11.52
N VAL A 240 -25.08 -13.47 -12.52
CA VAL A 240 -24.34 -12.20 -12.55
C VAL A 240 -25.29 -11.10 -12.09
N ASN A 241 -24.78 -10.15 -11.32
CA ASN A 241 -25.53 -9.04 -10.75
C ASN A 241 -24.89 -7.71 -11.17
N LEU A 242 -25.73 -6.72 -11.47
CA LEU A 242 -25.33 -5.36 -11.76
C LEU A 242 -26.00 -4.40 -10.78
N TRP A 243 -25.21 -3.49 -10.21
CA TRP A 243 -25.69 -2.36 -9.42
C TRP A 243 -25.28 -1.04 -10.06
N ASP A 244 -26.24 -0.12 -10.14
CA ASP A 244 -25.99 1.30 -10.40
C ASP A 244 -26.06 2.05 -9.06
N LEU A 245 -24.91 2.55 -8.59
CA LEU A 245 -24.76 3.19 -7.29
C LEU A 245 -25.51 4.52 -7.18
N ARG A 246 -25.88 5.13 -8.30
CA ARG A 246 -26.70 6.36 -8.33
C ARG A 246 -28.14 6.08 -7.97
N LYS A 247 -28.65 4.90 -8.36
CA LYS A 247 -29.97 4.44 -7.96
C LYS A 247 -29.85 4.05 -6.48
N LYS A 248 -30.45 4.81 -5.57
CA LYS A 248 -30.59 4.44 -4.14
C LYS A 248 -31.40 3.15 -3.93
N ASN A 249 -31.86 2.50 -5.01
CA ASN A 249 -32.52 1.21 -4.97
C ASN A 249 -31.48 0.13 -4.60
N THR A 250 -31.74 -0.60 -3.54
CA THR A 250 -30.76 -1.52 -2.95
C THR A 250 -30.71 -2.90 -3.62
N LEU A 251 -31.63 -3.19 -4.54
CA LEU A 251 -31.73 -4.47 -5.26
C LEU A 251 -31.02 -4.40 -6.62
N CYS A 252 -30.20 -5.42 -6.93
CA CYS A 252 -29.51 -5.55 -8.22
C CYS A 252 -30.47 -5.85 -9.39
N GLU A 253 -30.04 -5.44 -10.58
CA GLU A 253 -30.46 -6.09 -11.82
C GLU A 253 -29.66 -7.41 -11.93
N SER A 254 -30.34 -8.55 -11.83
CA SER A 254 -29.74 -9.89 -11.83
C SER A 254 -30.09 -10.64 -13.11
N SER A 255 -29.15 -11.39 -13.68
CA SER A 255 -29.45 -12.28 -14.82
C SER A 255 -30.38 -13.44 -14.42
N SER A 256 -31.05 -14.02 -15.42
CA SER A 256 -31.95 -15.17 -15.21
C SER A 256 -31.16 -16.44 -14.92
N ILE A 257 -31.53 -17.16 -13.85
CA ILE A 257 -30.86 -18.39 -13.41
C ILE A 257 -30.80 -19.48 -14.49
N ASN A 258 -31.80 -19.53 -15.37
CA ASN A 258 -31.88 -20.55 -16.43
C ASN A 258 -30.85 -20.35 -17.55
N VAL A 259 -30.42 -19.11 -17.77
CA VAL A 259 -29.53 -18.72 -18.88
C VAL A 259 -28.12 -18.37 -18.38
N SER A 260 -27.95 -18.29 -17.05
CA SER A 260 -26.66 -18.05 -16.40
C SER A 260 -25.82 -19.32 -16.27
N HIS A 261 -24.70 -19.21 -15.56
CA HIS A 261 -23.87 -20.37 -15.21
C HIS A 261 -24.62 -21.31 -14.26
N LYS A 262 -24.22 -22.59 -14.24
CA LYS A 262 -24.81 -23.61 -13.34
C LYS A 262 -24.06 -23.70 -12.02
N ASN A 263 -22.75 -23.46 -12.05
CA ASN A 263 -21.87 -23.37 -10.90
C ASN A 263 -21.48 -21.92 -10.57
N THR A 264 -20.69 -21.78 -9.50
CA THR A 264 -20.24 -20.51 -8.94
C THR A 264 -19.49 -19.66 -9.96
N VAL A 265 -19.84 -18.38 -10.05
CA VAL A 265 -19.08 -17.41 -10.87
C VAL A 265 -17.81 -17.04 -10.11
N HIS A 266 -16.65 -17.45 -10.63
CA HIS A 266 -15.37 -17.27 -9.94
C HIS A 266 -14.80 -15.86 -10.13
N ASP A 267 -14.85 -15.33 -11.35
CA ASP A 267 -14.34 -13.99 -11.66
C ASP A 267 -15.11 -13.34 -12.81
N ILE A 268 -15.07 -12.00 -12.86
CA ILE A 268 -15.79 -11.21 -13.86
C ILE A 268 -15.01 -9.96 -14.24
N ILE A 269 -15.09 -9.59 -15.52
CA ILE A 269 -14.38 -8.47 -16.11
C ILE A 269 -15.30 -7.58 -16.95
N TRP A 270 -14.99 -6.28 -16.94
CA TRP A 270 -15.53 -5.30 -17.88
C TRP A 270 -14.71 -5.31 -19.17
N LEU A 271 -15.37 -5.48 -20.31
CA LEU A 271 -14.73 -5.39 -21.62
C LEU A 271 -14.96 -4.01 -22.23
N GLN A 272 -13.91 -3.41 -22.76
CA GLN A 272 -14.03 -2.15 -23.47
C GLN A 272 -14.34 -2.38 -24.95
N THR A 273 -15.63 -2.45 -25.26
CA THR A 273 -16.12 -2.26 -26.62
C THR A 273 -16.38 -0.78 -26.88
N LYS A 274 -16.66 -0.39 -28.14
CA LYS A 274 -16.97 1.02 -28.47
C LYS A 274 -18.09 1.60 -27.59
N THR A 275 -19.04 0.77 -27.19
CA THR A 275 -20.17 1.13 -26.34
C THR A 275 -19.91 0.97 -24.85
N ASN A 276 -18.78 0.36 -24.45
CA ASN A 276 -18.38 0.17 -23.04
C ASN A 276 -19.39 -0.61 -22.17
N ASN A 277 -20.26 -1.40 -22.80
CA ASN A 277 -21.39 -2.04 -22.15
C ASN A 277 -21.27 -3.56 -22.03
N HIS A 278 -20.14 -4.16 -22.42
CA HIS A 278 -19.97 -5.60 -22.34
C HIS A 278 -19.16 -6.02 -21.12
N CYS A 279 -19.51 -7.17 -20.57
CA CYS A 279 -18.78 -7.81 -19.49
C CYS A 279 -18.66 -9.31 -19.74
N LEU A 280 -17.63 -9.94 -19.17
CA LEU A 280 -17.31 -11.34 -19.35
C LEU A 280 -17.21 -12.02 -18.00
N SER A 281 -18.01 -13.06 -17.81
CA SER A 281 -18.11 -13.86 -16.60
C SER A 281 -17.64 -15.28 -16.82
N ILE A 282 -17.10 -15.89 -15.77
CA ILE A 282 -16.50 -17.22 -15.83
C ILE A 282 -16.93 -18.09 -14.65
N SER A 283 -17.15 -19.37 -14.93
CA SER A 283 -17.60 -20.38 -13.96
C SER A 283 -16.76 -21.66 -14.01
N SER A 284 -16.78 -22.43 -12.92
CA SER A 284 -16.16 -23.76 -12.82
C SER A 284 -16.66 -24.76 -13.87
N ASP A 285 -17.82 -24.49 -14.48
CA ASP A 285 -18.44 -25.27 -15.57
C ASP A 285 -17.63 -25.30 -16.86
N GLY A 286 -16.55 -24.49 -16.96
CA GLY A 286 -15.80 -24.31 -18.20
C GLY A 286 -16.49 -23.40 -19.22
N LEU A 287 -17.57 -22.73 -18.80
CA LEU A 287 -18.29 -21.73 -19.57
C LEU A 287 -17.73 -20.33 -19.31
N SER A 288 -17.55 -19.59 -20.40
CA SER A 288 -17.35 -18.15 -20.38
C SER A 288 -18.50 -17.47 -21.11
N LEU A 289 -19.19 -16.56 -20.43
CA LEU A 289 -20.37 -15.87 -20.95
C LEU A 289 -20.10 -14.37 -21.05
N ILE A 290 -20.43 -13.79 -22.21
CA ILE A 290 -20.39 -12.35 -22.45
C ILE A 290 -21.80 -11.79 -22.29
N TRP A 291 -21.94 -10.71 -21.54
CA TRP A 291 -23.22 -10.03 -21.29
C TRP A 291 -23.19 -8.59 -21.82
N ASP A 292 -24.35 -8.05 -22.18
CA ASP A 292 -24.54 -6.62 -22.44
C ASP A 292 -25.31 -6.01 -21.26
N ILE A 293 -24.82 -4.91 -20.69
CA ILE A 293 -25.47 -4.17 -19.60
C ILE A 293 -26.90 -3.74 -19.99
N ARG A 294 -27.12 -3.41 -21.26
CA ARG A 294 -28.41 -2.88 -21.72
C ARG A 294 -29.51 -3.95 -21.74
N ASN A 295 -29.13 -5.20 -21.96
CA ASN A 295 -30.02 -6.34 -21.90
C ASN A 295 -29.36 -7.44 -21.07
N PHE A 296 -29.61 -7.40 -19.77
CA PHE A 296 -28.98 -8.28 -18.80
C PHE A 296 -29.72 -9.62 -18.60
N ALA A 297 -30.81 -9.85 -19.34
CA ALA A 297 -31.62 -11.05 -19.21
C ALA A 297 -30.95 -12.29 -19.84
N GLU A 298 -30.27 -12.10 -20.96
CA GLU A 298 -29.62 -13.16 -21.75
C GLU A 298 -28.16 -12.78 -22.08
N PRO A 299 -27.24 -13.77 -22.13
CA PRO A 299 -25.88 -13.53 -22.56
C PRO A 299 -25.84 -13.33 -24.08
N VAL A 300 -24.93 -12.47 -24.52
CA VAL A 300 -24.68 -12.19 -25.94
C VAL A 300 -23.98 -13.37 -26.59
N GLU A 301 -22.98 -13.94 -25.91
CA GLU A 301 -22.19 -15.07 -26.41
C GLU A 301 -21.86 -16.03 -25.28
N SER A 302 -21.84 -17.33 -25.62
CA SER A 302 -21.39 -18.41 -24.75
C SER A 302 -20.24 -19.17 -25.40
N PHE A 303 -19.14 -19.35 -24.67
CA PHE A 303 -17.95 -20.05 -25.15
C PHE A 303 -17.49 -21.10 -24.15
N TYR A 304 -17.31 -22.34 -24.63
CA TYR A 304 -16.79 -23.46 -23.85
C TYR A 304 -15.27 -23.58 -24.00
N LEU A 305 -14.59 -23.69 -22.86
CA LEU A 305 -13.15 -23.91 -22.77
C LEU A 305 -12.86 -25.42 -22.89
N ASN A 306 -12.99 -25.97 -24.10
CA ASN A 306 -12.78 -27.40 -24.33
C ASN A 306 -11.29 -27.78 -24.28
N LYS A 307 -11.03 -29.01 -23.81
CA LYS A 307 -9.72 -29.66 -23.87
C LYS A 307 -9.52 -30.35 -25.21
N ASP A 308 -8.29 -30.38 -25.69
CA ASP A 308 -7.95 -31.12 -26.91
C ASP A 308 -8.09 -32.64 -26.65
N PRO A 309 -8.66 -33.41 -27.59
CA PRO A 309 -8.97 -34.82 -27.38
C PRO A 309 -7.73 -35.72 -27.18
N SER A 310 -6.56 -35.32 -27.70
CA SER A 310 -5.29 -36.03 -27.50
C SER A 310 -4.80 -36.02 -26.04
N GLU A 311 -5.11 -34.97 -25.28
CA GLU A 311 -4.67 -34.81 -23.89
C GLU A 311 -5.54 -35.62 -22.91
N ILE A 312 -6.78 -35.93 -23.31
CA ILE A 312 -7.66 -36.82 -22.55
C ILE A 312 -7.07 -38.24 -22.52
N CYS A 313 -6.33 -38.65 -23.56
CA CYS A 313 -5.71 -39.98 -23.62
C CYS A 313 -4.48 -40.10 -22.70
N GLU A 314 -3.60 -39.09 -22.64
CA GLU A 314 -2.41 -39.11 -21.77
C GLU A 314 -2.77 -39.11 -20.26
N LEU A 315 -3.83 -38.37 -19.87
CA LEU A 315 -4.32 -38.39 -18.49
C LEU A 315 -4.92 -39.76 -18.08
N VAL A 316 -5.46 -40.52 -19.04
CA VAL A 316 -5.99 -41.87 -18.81
C VAL A 316 -4.85 -42.88 -18.70
N GLU A 317 -3.78 -42.75 -19.48
CA GLU A 317 -2.60 -43.63 -19.38
C GLU A 317 -1.88 -43.47 -18.04
N THR A 318 -1.75 -42.25 -17.53
CA THR A 318 -1.13 -42.00 -16.21
C THR A 318 -1.98 -42.51 -15.03
N ALA A 319 -3.30 -42.38 -15.08
CA ALA A 319 -4.20 -42.91 -14.05
C ALA A 319 -4.29 -44.46 -14.07
N ASN A 320 -4.20 -45.08 -15.25
CA ASN A 320 -4.21 -46.54 -15.38
C ASN A 320 -2.90 -47.18 -14.89
N ASN A 321 -1.78 -46.45 -14.92
CA ASN A 321 -0.51 -46.92 -14.37
C ASN A 321 -0.51 -46.97 -12.82
N GLU A 322 -1.20 -46.05 -12.14
CA GLU A 322 -1.36 -46.11 -10.67
C GLU A 322 -2.29 -47.24 -10.22
N LEU A 323 -3.24 -47.64 -11.06
CA LEU A 323 -4.16 -48.75 -10.80
C LEU A 323 -3.52 -50.14 -11.02
N HIS A 324 -2.49 -50.23 -11.87
CA HIS A 324 -1.78 -51.47 -12.15
C HIS A 324 -0.87 -51.94 -11.00
N ASP A 325 -0.47 -51.03 -10.10
CA ASP A 325 0.35 -51.35 -8.92
C ASP A 325 -0.49 -51.76 -7.68
N LEU A 326 -1.80 -51.45 -7.67
CA LEU A 326 -2.73 -51.86 -6.61
C LEU A 326 -3.52 -53.14 -6.94
N SER A 327 -3.52 -53.59 -8.20
CA SER A 327 -4.17 -54.84 -8.62
C SER A 327 -3.34 -56.11 -8.38
N LYS A 328 -2.17 -56.02 -7.73
CA LYS A 328 -1.36 -57.18 -7.31
C LYS A 328 -1.55 -57.61 -5.85
N ILE A 329 -2.45 -56.95 -5.09
CA ILE A 329 -2.68 -57.24 -3.66
C ILE A 329 -4.11 -57.76 -3.36
N SER A 330 -4.98 -57.93 -4.36
CA SER A 330 -6.38 -58.36 -4.15
C SER A 330 -6.84 -59.54 -5.01
N ASN A 331 -5.93 -60.39 -5.49
CA ASN A 331 -6.26 -61.57 -6.29
C ASN A 331 -6.10 -62.92 -5.56
N ASP A 332 -6.02 -62.91 -4.23
CA ASP A 332 -6.30 -64.10 -3.42
C ASP A 332 -7.59 -63.85 -2.65
N ILE A 333 -8.56 -64.77 -2.76
CA ILE A 333 -9.93 -64.74 -2.19
C ILE A 333 -10.99 -64.20 -3.17
N ASN A 334 -11.35 -65.00 -4.17
CA ASN A 334 -12.72 -65.51 -4.37
C ASN A 334 -12.88 -66.17 -5.74
N ASN A 335 -12.43 -67.43 -5.84
CA ASN A 335 -13.04 -68.38 -6.76
C ASN A 335 -14.26 -68.96 -6.05
N ASN A 336 -15.46 -68.73 -6.60
CA ASN A 336 -16.45 -69.77 -6.88
C ASN A 336 -17.82 -69.17 -7.26
N ASN A 337 -18.31 -69.62 -8.42
CA ASN A 337 -19.70 -69.89 -8.82
C ASN A 337 -20.24 -69.10 -10.03
N ASN A 338 -20.05 -69.70 -11.21
CA ASN A 338 -21.06 -70.21 -12.15
C ASN A 338 -22.22 -69.32 -12.62
N ASN A 339 -22.16 -69.05 -13.93
CA ASN A 339 -23.17 -69.27 -14.99
C ASN A 339 -24.64 -68.84 -14.77
N ILE A 340 -25.17 -68.08 -15.73
CA ILE A 340 -26.25 -68.51 -16.65
C ILE A 340 -26.43 -67.51 -17.82
N LEU A 341 -26.60 -68.08 -19.02
CA LEU A 341 -26.96 -67.51 -20.33
C LEU A 341 -28.21 -66.61 -20.34
N TYR A 342 -28.28 -65.66 -21.28
CA TYR A 342 -29.21 -65.72 -22.44
C TYR A 342 -28.95 -64.60 -23.47
N ASN A 343 -28.97 -65.00 -24.74
CA ASN A 343 -28.99 -64.17 -25.95
C ASN A 343 -30.33 -63.43 -26.11
N ASN A 344 -30.32 -62.23 -26.74
CA ASN A 344 -30.97 -61.98 -28.04
C ASN A 344 -30.88 -60.50 -28.48
N ASN A 345 -30.62 -60.33 -29.77
CA ASN A 345 -30.66 -59.07 -30.52
C ASN A 345 -32.07 -58.47 -30.59
N THR A 346 -32.18 -57.13 -30.63
CA THR A 346 -32.93 -56.37 -31.67
C THR A 346 -32.84 -54.85 -31.42
N ASN A 347 -32.56 -54.10 -32.49
CA ASN A 347 -32.65 -52.64 -32.58
C ASN A 347 -34.12 -52.19 -32.59
N ILE A 348 -34.48 -51.16 -31.81
CA ILE A 348 -35.55 -50.19 -32.10
C ILE A 348 -35.19 -48.86 -31.39
N ASN A 349 -35.27 -47.77 -32.16
CA ASN A 349 -35.10 -46.39 -31.71
C ASN A 349 -36.34 -45.86 -30.96
N THR A 350 -36.08 -44.79 -30.19
CA THR A 350 -36.98 -43.69 -29.76
C THR A 350 -37.61 -43.70 -28.36
N MET A 351 -37.11 -42.74 -27.58
CA MET A 351 -37.73 -41.91 -26.53
C MET A 351 -38.19 -42.51 -25.18
N ASN A 352 -37.58 -41.91 -24.15
CA ASN A 352 -38.07 -41.58 -22.80
C ASN A 352 -38.13 -42.69 -21.75
N LYS A 353 -37.14 -42.71 -20.84
CA LYS A 353 -37.33 -42.25 -19.44
C LYS A 353 -36.05 -42.34 -18.61
N SER A 354 -35.95 -41.35 -17.73
CA SER A 354 -35.05 -41.14 -16.60
C SER A 354 -34.97 -42.29 -15.59
N LEU A 355 -33.86 -42.25 -14.82
CA LEU A 355 -33.52 -42.96 -13.57
C LEU A 355 -32.95 -44.38 -13.71
N HIS A 356 -31.63 -44.52 -13.67
CA HIS A 356 -30.92 -44.89 -12.43
C HIS A 356 -29.39 -44.88 -12.59
N ASN A 357 -28.74 -44.46 -11.51
CA ASN A 357 -27.34 -44.61 -11.12
C ASN A 357 -26.46 -45.49 -11.99
N ASN A 358 -25.34 -44.91 -12.46
CA ASN A 358 -24.03 -45.55 -12.45
C ASN A 358 -22.98 -44.46 -12.24
N ASN A 359 -22.32 -44.51 -11.08
CA ASN A 359 -21.11 -43.75 -10.78
C ASN A 359 -19.97 -44.29 -11.65
N THR A 360 -19.80 -43.71 -12.83
CA THR A 360 -18.53 -43.70 -13.56
C THR A 360 -18.10 -42.25 -13.65
N ALA A 361 -16.88 -41.95 -13.21
CA ALA A 361 -16.33 -40.60 -13.18
C ALA A 361 -16.54 -39.92 -14.54
N THR A 362 -17.42 -38.92 -14.58
CA THR A 362 -17.68 -38.12 -15.76
C THR A 362 -16.39 -37.41 -16.16
N LYS A 363 -15.81 -37.81 -17.30
CA LYS A 363 -14.65 -37.15 -17.90
C LYS A 363 -14.98 -35.66 -18.07
N ASN A 364 -14.28 -34.78 -17.37
CA ASN A 364 -14.43 -33.33 -17.53
C ASN A 364 -13.78 -32.91 -18.85
N LEU A 365 -14.60 -32.73 -19.90
CA LEU A 365 -14.18 -32.31 -21.25
C LEU A 365 -13.72 -30.84 -21.32
N CYS A 366 -13.98 -30.04 -20.29
CA CYS A 366 -13.68 -28.61 -20.27
C CYS A 366 -12.67 -28.27 -19.17
N TYR A 367 -11.87 -27.23 -19.40
CA TYR A 367 -11.04 -26.61 -18.36
C TYR A 367 -11.94 -25.90 -17.34
N SER A 368 -11.59 -25.97 -16.04
CA SER A 368 -12.25 -25.18 -15.00
C SER A 368 -11.50 -23.86 -14.77
N PRO A 369 -12.02 -22.73 -15.27
CA PRO A 369 -11.39 -21.42 -15.10
C PRO A 369 -11.69 -20.79 -13.72
N ASN A 370 -10.70 -20.13 -13.11
CA ASN A 370 -10.76 -19.62 -11.74
C ASN A 370 -10.52 -18.10 -11.63
N CYS A 371 -9.65 -17.52 -12.46
CA CYS A 371 -9.36 -16.09 -12.41
C CYS A 371 -9.21 -15.49 -13.80
N LEU A 372 -9.45 -14.18 -13.90
CA LEU A 372 -9.45 -13.44 -15.15
C LEU A 372 -8.57 -12.20 -15.05
N GLU A 373 -7.91 -11.87 -16.16
CA GLU A 373 -7.28 -10.56 -16.32
C GLU A 373 -7.41 -10.03 -17.74
N TRP A 374 -7.73 -8.74 -17.83
CA TRP A 374 -7.84 -8.00 -19.08
C TRP A 374 -7.37 -6.57 -18.86
N ASN A 375 -6.64 -6.04 -19.83
CA ASN A 375 -6.22 -4.64 -19.86
C ASN A 375 -6.36 -4.10 -21.30
N LEU A 376 -6.89 -2.88 -21.44
CA LEU A 376 -7.10 -2.21 -22.72
C LEU A 376 -5.80 -2.01 -23.49
N GLU A 377 -4.78 -1.51 -22.81
CA GLU A 377 -3.51 -1.09 -23.42
C GLU A 377 -2.67 -2.27 -23.91
N ALA A 378 -2.85 -3.45 -23.32
CA ALA A 378 -2.18 -4.69 -23.71
C ALA A 378 -2.73 -5.30 -25.01
N GLY A 379 -3.86 -4.79 -25.48
CA GLY A 379 -4.62 -5.32 -26.60
C GLY A 379 -6.09 -5.48 -26.23
N PRO A 380 -7.02 -4.70 -26.84
CA PRO A 380 -8.42 -4.66 -26.43
C PRO A 380 -9.13 -6.02 -26.56
N SER A 381 -8.60 -6.92 -27.39
CA SER A 381 -9.18 -8.23 -27.63
C SER A 381 -8.61 -9.34 -26.76
N LYS A 382 -7.45 -9.19 -26.10
CA LYS A 382 -6.76 -10.30 -25.43
C LYS A 382 -7.16 -10.43 -23.96
N ILE A 383 -7.71 -11.57 -23.56
CA ILE A 383 -8.14 -11.87 -22.20
C ILE A 383 -7.33 -13.07 -21.69
N LEU A 384 -6.79 -12.98 -20.49
CA LEU A 384 -6.07 -14.07 -19.84
C LEU A 384 -6.97 -14.76 -18.82
N ILE A 385 -6.95 -16.09 -18.80
CA ILE A 385 -7.73 -16.95 -17.90
C ILE A 385 -6.78 -17.91 -17.20
N GLY A 386 -6.88 -17.98 -15.88
CA GLY A 386 -6.21 -19.00 -15.07
C GLY A 386 -7.14 -20.15 -14.82
N THR A 387 -6.64 -21.37 -14.93
CA THR A 387 -7.42 -22.59 -14.70
C THR A 387 -7.02 -23.29 -13.40
N ASP A 388 -7.94 -24.10 -12.87
CA ASP A 388 -7.68 -24.93 -11.68
C ASP A 388 -6.65 -26.03 -11.94
N GLU A 389 -6.40 -26.35 -13.20
CA GLU A 389 -5.47 -27.41 -13.64
C GLU A 389 -4.02 -26.92 -13.76
N GLY A 390 -3.79 -25.62 -13.57
CA GLY A 390 -2.48 -24.98 -13.62
C GLY A 390 -2.10 -24.37 -14.97
N TYR A 391 -3.00 -24.40 -15.97
CA TYR A 391 -2.78 -23.77 -17.28
C TYR A 391 -3.30 -22.34 -17.33
N ILE A 392 -2.60 -21.49 -18.08
CA ILE A 392 -3.06 -20.15 -18.39
C ILE A 392 -3.50 -20.12 -19.86
N LEU A 393 -4.72 -19.68 -20.10
CA LEU A 393 -5.33 -19.63 -21.42
C LEU A 393 -5.48 -18.17 -21.86
N SER A 394 -5.14 -17.90 -23.12
CA SER A 394 -5.32 -16.60 -23.76
C SER A 394 -6.49 -16.68 -24.73
N LEU A 395 -7.53 -15.90 -24.49
CA LEU A 395 -8.67 -15.75 -25.38
C LEU A 395 -8.58 -14.45 -26.16
N SER A 396 -9.10 -14.47 -27.39
CA SER A 396 -9.27 -13.28 -28.23
C SER A 396 -10.74 -13.00 -28.48
N LYS A 397 -11.19 -11.79 -28.12
CA LYS A 397 -12.47 -11.24 -28.52
C LYS A 397 -12.30 -10.10 -29.53
N ARG A 398 -12.45 -10.38 -30.83
CA ARG A 398 -12.50 -9.35 -31.88
C ARG A 398 -13.95 -8.89 -32.09
N GLN A 399 -14.15 -7.65 -32.53
CA GLN A 399 -15.49 -7.05 -32.65
C GLN A 399 -16.45 -7.83 -33.57
N ALA A 400 -15.93 -8.51 -34.59
CA ALA A 400 -16.72 -9.23 -35.60
C ALA A 400 -16.63 -10.76 -35.52
N LYS A 401 -15.81 -11.29 -34.60
CA LYS A 401 -15.60 -12.73 -34.46
C LYS A 401 -16.05 -13.20 -33.08
N ASN A 402 -16.45 -14.46 -33.00
CA ASN A 402 -16.72 -15.12 -31.73
C ASN A 402 -15.45 -15.16 -30.88
N LEU A 403 -15.64 -15.41 -29.59
CA LEU A 403 -14.52 -15.66 -28.68
C LEU A 403 -13.72 -16.88 -29.19
N GLU A 404 -12.41 -16.72 -29.36
CA GLU A 404 -11.50 -17.75 -29.86
C GLU A 404 -10.36 -17.98 -28.87
N LEU A 405 -9.96 -19.25 -28.67
CA LEU A 405 -8.76 -19.60 -27.90
C LEU A 405 -7.51 -19.35 -28.76
N LEU A 406 -6.64 -18.42 -28.34
CA LEU A 406 -5.41 -18.07 -29.05
C LEU A 406 -4.26 -18.99 -28.69
N GLN A 407 -4.00 -19.12 -27.39
CA GLN A 407 -2.77 -19.70 -26.88
C GLN A 407 -2.98 -20.31 -25.50
N LYS A 408 -2.27 -21.41 -25.25
CA LYS A 408 -2.12 -22.07 -23.96
C LYS A 408 -0.68 -21.91 -23.47
N TYR A 409 -0.52 -21.40 -22.26
CA TYR A 409 0.75 -21.32 -21.54
C TYR A 409 0.87 -22.49 -20.55
N GLY A 410 2.10 -22.97 -20.33
CA GLY A 410 2.39 -24.16 -19.52
C GLY A 410 2.27 -25.47 -20.30
N ALA A 411 2.46 -25.45 -21.62
CA ALA A 411 2.54 -26.67 -22.42
C ALA A 411 3.78 -27.51 -22.03
N SER A 412 3.76 -28.84 -22.28
CA SER A 412 4.86 -29.77 -21.97
C SER A 412 5.30 -29.81 -20.49
N ASN A 413 4.33 -29.94 -19.58
CA ASN A 413 4.54 -30.14 -18.13
C ASN A 413 5.19 -29.01 -17.33
N GLU A 414 5.52 -27.86 -17.93
CA GLU A 414 5.94 -26.64 -17.21
C GLU A 414 4.75 -25.74 -16.84
N LYS A 415 3.65 -26.36 -16.40
CA LYS A 415 2.47 -25.66 -15.89
C LYS A 415 2.63 -25.28 -14.43
N HIS A 416 1.71 -24.49 -13.89
CA HIS A 416 1.64 -24.32 -12.44
C HIS A 416 1.37 -25.65 -11.73
N LEU A 417 1.97 -25.85 -10.57
CA LEU A 417 1.84 -27.08 -9.80
C LEU A 417 0.42 -27.26 -9.24
N SER A 418 -0.31 -26.16 -9.07
CA SER A 418 -1.65 -26.13 -8.48
C SER A 418 -2.56 -25.17 -9.26
N SER A 419 -3.85 -25.16 -8.90
CA SER A 419 -4.83 -24.16 -9.33
C SER A 419 -4.27 -22.75 -9.22
N ILE A 420 -4.41 -22.02 -10.31
CA ILE A 420 -3.99 -20.63 -10.43
C ILE A 420 -4.95 -19.77 -9.62
N THR A 421 -4.39 -19.04 -8.66
CA THR A 421 -5.15 -18.23 -7.70
C THR A 421 -5.35 -16.80 -8.21
N SER A 422 -4.38 -16.26 -8.96
CA SER A 422 -4.48 -14.93 -9.54
C SER A 422 -3.63 -14.76 -10.78
N ILE A 423 -4.06 -13.87 -11.67
CA ILE A 423 -3.29 -13.40 -12.81
C ILE A 423 -3.38 -11.87 -12.83
N LYS A 424 -2.24 -11.21 -13.02
CA LYS A 424 -2.16 -9.76 -13.14
C LYS A 424 -1.14 -9.37 -14.19
N ARG A 425 -1.52 -8.50 -15.12
CA ARG A 425 -0.56 -7.90 -16.06
C ARG A 425 0.36 -6.95 -15.32
N ILE A 426 1.63 -6.93 -15.68
CA ILE A 426 2.61 -6.03 -15.09
C ILE A 426 2.37 -4.63 -15.66
N PRO A 427 1.97 -3.62 -14.85
CA PRO A 427 1.56 -2.30 -15.34
C PRO A 427 2.68 -1.52 -16.05
N ILE A 428 3.95 -1.77 -15.70
CA ILE A 428 5.11 -1.14 -16.34
C ILE A 428 5.22 -1.61 -17.80
N ASN A 429 5.06 -2.91 -18.03
CA ASN A 429 5.14 -3.52 -19.34
C ASN A 429 4.12 -4.64 -19.50
N LEU A 430 3.07 -4.32 -20.24
CA LEU A 430 1.87 -5.16 -20.37
C LEU A 430 2.09 -6.43 -21.20
N LYS A 431 3.25 -6.56 -21.86
CA LYS A 431 3.69 -7.79 -22.53
C LYS A 431 3.95 -8.92 -21.53
N TYR A 432 4.25 -8.57 -20.28
CA TYR A 432 4.52 -9.52 -19.22
C TYR A 432 3.35 -9.57 -18.23
N PHE A 433 3.15 -10.75 -17.65
CA PHE A 433 2.12 -10.94 -16.64
C PHE A 433 2.62 -11.86 -15.53
N LEU A 434 2.19 -11.54 -14.31
CA LEU A 434 2.38 -12.33 -13.11
C LEU A 434 1.20 -13.29 -12.95
N SER A 435 1.49 -14.54 -12.64
CA SER A 435 0.50 -15.49 -12.14
C SER A 435 0.95 -16.07 -10.82
N THR A 436 0.00 -16.30 -9.93
CA THR A 436 0.24 -16.98 -8.67
C THR A 436 -0.55 -18.27 -8.64
N ASP A 437 0.05 -19.32 -8.12
CA ASP A 437 -0.67 -20.53 -7.74
C ASP A 437 -0.74 -20.60 -6.20
N LYS A 438 -0.95 -21.80 -5.65
CA LYS A 438 -0.97 -22.01 -4.20
C LYS A 438 0.43 -22.10 -3.57
N TRP A 439 1.45 -22.37 -4.36
CA TRP A 439 2.78 -22.76 -3.88
C TRP A 439 3.90 -21.89 -4.46
N GLY A 440 3.59 -20.82 -5.19
CA GLY A 440 4.57 -20.03 -5.91
C GLY A 440 3.96 -18.98 -6.82
N PHE A 441 4.84 -18.34 -7.58
CA PHE A 441 4.48 -17.39 -8.62
C PHE A 441 5.36 -17.59 -9.84
N ASN A 442 4.78 -17.34 -11.01
CA ASN A 442 5.49 -17.35 -12.28
C ASN A 442 5.28 -16.02 -13.00
N ILE A 443 6.29 -15.59 -13.75
CA ILE A 443 6.20 -14.45 -14.65
C ILE A 443 6.34 -14.97 -16.07
N TRP A 444 5.41 -14.55 -16.92
CA TRP A 444 5.29 -15.00 -18.28
C TRP A 444 5.45 -13.83 -19.24
N SER A 445 5.86 -14.12 -20.46
CA SER A 445 5.65 -13.21 -21.59
C SER A 445 4.51 -13.71 -22.45
N GLU A 446 3.82 -12.79 -23.11
CA GLU A 446 2.79 -13.18 -24.06
C GLU A 446 3.32 -14.04 -25.23
N ASP A 447 4.57 -13.83 -25.64
CA ASP A 447 5.14 -14.47 -26.83
C ASP A 447 5.58 -15.93 -26.57
N ILE A 448 5.91 -16.28 -25.32
CA ILE A 448 6.57 -17.54 -24.97
C ILE A 448 5.59 -18.40 -24.18
N LYS A 449 5.51 -19.70 -24.51
CA LYS A 449 4.60 -20.65 -23.84
C LYS A 449 5.08 -21.10 -22.46
N PHE A 450 6.32 -20.79 -22.11
CA PHE A 450 7.03 -21.17 -20.89
C PHE A 450 7.18 -19.97 -19.95
N PRO A 451 7.23 -20.21 -18.62
CA PRO A 451 7.47 -19.14 -17.67
C PRO A 451 8.91 -18.64 -17.81
N ILE A 452 9.08 -17.32 -17.77
CA ILE A 452 10.39 -16.67 -17.85
C ILE A 452 11.09 -16.76 -16.50
N ILE A 453 10.33 -16.49 -15.44
CA ILE A 453 10.78 -16.59 -14.05
C ILE A 453 9.77 -17.46 -13.32
N SER A 454 10.26 -18.47 -12.61
CA SER A 454 9.46 -19.30 -11.73
C SER A 454 10.08 -19.30 -10.34
N ASN A 455 9.23 -19.13 -9.33
CA ASN A 455 9.65 -19.26 -7.94
C ASN A 455 8.63 -20.10 -7.18
N TYR A 456 9.16 -21.07 -6.43
CA TYR A 456 8.41 -21.93 -5.53
C TYR A 456 8.50 -21.41 -4.10
N TYR A 457 7.36 -21.01 -3.58
CA TYR A 457 7.18 -20.53 -2.23
C TYR A 457 6.84 -21.67 -1.28
N ASN A 458 7.86 -22.20 -0.60
CA ASN A 458 7.72 -23.38 0.25
C ASN A 458 7.13 -23.11 1.64
N GLU A 459 6.96 -21.86 2.06
CA GLU A 459 6.62 -21.59 3.45
C GLU A 459 5.14 -21.84 3.77
N CYS A 460 4.23 -21.30 2.95
CA CYS A 460 2.79 -21.41 3.17
C CYS A 460 2.01 -21.20 1.88
N VAL A 461 0.74 -21.63 1.91
CA VAL A 461 -0.17 -21.49 0.79
C VAL A 461 -0.45 -20.01 0.48
N ILE A 462 -0.29 -19.67 -0.79
CA ILE A 462 -0.60 -18.35 -1.34
C ILE A 462 -2.07 -18.31 -1.73
N ASN A 463 -2.76 -17.23 -1.35
CA ASN A 463 -4.16 -17.01 -1.70
C ASN A 463 -4.32 -16.09 -2.91
N LYS A 464 -3.46 -15.08 -3.09
CA LYS A 464 -3.51 -14.13 -4.21
C LYS A 464 -2.20 -13.36 -4.36
N GLY A 465 -1.89 -12.96 -5.59
CA GLY A 465 -0.85 -11.99 -5.91
C GLY A 465 -1.45 -10.69 -6.44
N LEU A 466 -0.78 -9.58 -6.16
CA LEU A 466 -1.14 -8.28 -6.68
C LEU A 466 0.12 -7.49 -7.03
N TRP A 467 0.14 -6.94 -8.24
CA TRP A 467 1.17 -5.99 -8.65
C TRP A 467 0.75 -4.56 -8.26
N ILE A 468 1.65 -3.78 -7.66
CA ILE A 468 1.39 -2.37 -7.31
C ILE A 468 1.47 -1.53 -8.60
N TYR A 469 0.46 -0.72 -8.89
CA TYR A 469 0.46 0.07 -10.12
C TYR A 469 1.72 0.95 -10.21
N ASP A 470 2.32 1.03 -11.38
CA ASP A 470 3.48 1.89 -11.65
C ASP A 470 4.70 1.68 -10.72
N SER A 471 4.78 0.53 -10.04
CA SER A 471 5.85 0.15 -9.11
C SER A 471 6.53 -1.14 -9.54
N LEU A 472 7.79 -1.35 -9.12
CA LEU A 472 8.50 -2.63 -9.30
C LEU A 472 8.07 -3.68 -8.29
N PHE A 473 7.35 -3.26 -7.25
CA PHE A 473 6.95 -4.13 -6.16
C PHE A 473 5.64 -4.86 -6.49
N PHE A 474 5.62 -6.15 -6.17
CA PHE A 474 4.38 -6.91 -6.08
C PHE A 474 4.25 -7.55 -4.70
N MET A 475 3.01 -7.84 -4.35
CA MET A 475 2.61 -8.37 -3.06
C MET A 475 2.01 -9.75 -3.21
N ILE A 476 2.34 -10.63 -2.27
CA ILE A 476 1.75 -11.96 -2.13
C ILE A 476 1.08 -12.04 -0.77
N ILE A 477 -0.18 -12.50 -0.76
CA ILE A 477 -0.91 -12.79 0.49
C ILE A 477 -0.88 -14.27 0.80
N ARG A 478 -0.60 -14.60 2.06
CA ARG A 478 -0.50 -15.98 2.53
C ARG A 478 -1.65 -16.36 3.46
N LYS A 479 -1.90 -17.67 3.54
CA LYS A 479 -2.96 -18.25 4.39
C LYS A 479 -2.70 -18.10 5.89
N ASP A 480 -1.49 -17.80 6.32
CA ASP A 480 -1.05 -17.67 7.70
C ASP A 480 -0.97 -16.21 8.20
N GLY A 481 -1.49 -15.26 7.40
CA GLY A 481 -1.66 -13.87 7.83
C GLY A 481 -0.49 -12.93 7.51
N TYR A 482 0.48 -13.41 6.72
CA TYR A 482 1.61 -12.64 6.22
C TYR A 482 1.33 -12.02 4.84
N LEU A 483 1.87 -10.81 4.67
CA LEU A 483 1.96 -10.11 3.40
C LEU A 483 3.43 -9.97 3.03
N ASP A 484 3.79 -10.52 1.88
CA ASP A 484 5.16 -10.52 1.40
C ASP A 484 5.33 -9.54 0.25
N PHE A 485 6.32 -8.65 0.37
CA PHE A 485 6.70 -7.71 -0.68
C PHE A 485 7.91 -8.26 -1.44
N TRP A 486 7.78 -8.28 -2.75
CA TRP A 486 8.80 -8.73 -3.68
C TRP A 486 9.19 -7.58 -4.60
N ASN A 487 10.49 -7.47 -4.89
CA ASN A 487 11.00 -6.66 -6.00
C ASN A 487 12.07 -7.48 -6.72
N LEU A 488 11.81 -7.72 -8.00
CA LEU A 488 12.59 -8.60 -8.86
C LEU A 488 14.00 -8.10 -9.14
N LEU A 489 14.27 -6.79 -8.98
CA LEU A 489 15.62 -6.25 -9.18
C LEU A 489 16.58 -6.62 -8.04
N TYR A 490 16.07 -6.84 -6.83
CA TYR A 490 16.92 -7.13 -5.66
C TYR A 490 17.11 -8.62 -5.44
N ASN A 491 16.03 -9.38 -5.33
CA ASN A 491 16.10 -10.81 -5.04
C ASN A 491 14.91 -11.55 -5.66
N PHE A 492 15.22 -12.61 -6.40
CA PHE A 492 14.21 -13.48 -6.98
C PHE A 492 13.73 -14.56 -6.03
N ASN A 493 14.56 -14.98 -5.06
CA ASN A 493 14.34 -16.21 -4.30
C ASN A 493 13.59 -15.98 -2.99
N GLN A 494 13.76 -14.81 -2.36
CA GLN A 494 13.15 -14.48 -1.08
C GLN A 494 12.45 -13.12 -1.13
N PRO A 495 11.33 -12.96 -0.41
CA PRO A 495 10.67 -11.67 -0.30
C PRO A 495 11.54 -10.70 0.50
N ILE A 496 11.47 -9.43 0.14
CA ILE A 496 12.26 -8.37 0.76
C ILE A 496 11.70 -8.05 2.14
N ILE A 497 10.37 -8.01 2.26
CA ILE A 497 9.68 -7.72 3.52
C ILE A 497 8.58 -8.74 3.71
N LYS A 498 8.58 -9.38 4.88
CA LYS A 498 7.49 -10.22 5.36
C LYS A 498 6.77 -9.50 6.48
N HIS A 499 5.57 -9.00 6.22
CA HIS A 499 4.82 -8.20 7.18
C HIS A 499 3.62 -9.01 7.71
N LYS A 500 3.63 -9.34 9.01
CA LYS A 500 2.49 -10.01 9.65
C LYS A 500 1.37 -9.03 9.92
N ILE A 501 0.18 -9.28 9.37
CA ILE A 501 -0.99 -8.41 9.54
C ILE A 501 -1.93 -8.98 10.59
N CYS A 502 -2.23 -10.27 10.50
CA CYS A 502 -3.15 -10.96 11.39
C CYS A 502 -2.67 -12.39 11.67
N ASN A 503 -3.35 -13.10 12.57
CA ASN A 503 -3.09 -14.51 12.88
C ASN A 503 -4.05 -15.45 12.14
N CYS A 504 -4.72 -14.94 11.11
CA CYS A 504 -5.79 -15.61 10.38
C CYS A 504 -5.51 -15.57 8.88
N SER A 505 -6.24 -16.37 8.11
CA SER A 505 -6.08 -16.39 6.66
C SER A 505 -6.49 -15.07 6.02
N ILE A 506 -5.58 -14.52 5.22
CA ILE A 506 -5.86 -13.37 4.36
C ILE A 506 -6.48 -13.90 3.07
N THR A 507 -7.72 -13.52 2.77
CA THR A 507 -8.47 -14.07 1.65
C THR A 507 -8.30 -13.25 0.37
N GLU A 508 -8.21 -11.93 0.48
CA GLU A 508 -8.24 -11.03 -0.67
C GLU A 508 -7.41 -9.76 -0.42
N ILE A 509 -6.85 -9.20 -1.49
CA ILE A 509 -6.06 -7.97 -1.48
C ILE A 509 -6.40 -7.10 -2.70
N ASP A 510 -6.43 -5.79 -2.50
CA ASP A 510 -6.59 -4.82 -3.59
C ASP A 510 -5.87 -3.50 -3.25
N SER A 511 -5.27 -2.86 -4.25
CA SER A 511 -4.55 -1.59 -4.13
C SER A 511 -5.39 -0.44 -4.68
N HIS A 512 -5.32 0.70 -4.01
CA HIS A 512 -5.91 1.94 -4.51
C HIS A 512 -5.11 2.45 -5.72
N ALA A 513 -5.75 3.16 -6.65
CA ALA A 513 -5.10 3.72 -7.85
C ALA A 513 -3.83 4.56 -7.56
N ASN A 514 -3.82 5.29 -6.43
CA ASN A 514 -2.66 6.07 -5.97
C ASN A 514 -1.51 5.23 -5.38
N ASN A 515 -1.64 3.91 -5.28
CA ASN A 515 -0.67 2.95 -4.69
C ASN A 515 -0.27 3.14 -3.23
N LYS A 516 -0.70 4.23 -2.59
CA LYS A 516 -0.40 4.52 -1.18
C LYS A 516 -1.22 3.68 -0.20
N TYR A 517 -2.38 3.18 -0.62
CA TYR A 517 -3.29 2.44 0.24
C TYR A 517 -3.56 1.05 -0.31
N VAL A 518 -3.50 0.04 0.56
CA VAL A 518 -3.80 -1.35 0.24
C VAL A 518 -4.85 -1.85 1.22
N ALA A 519 -5.90 -2.46 0.70
CA ALA A 519 -6.96 -3.08 1.50
C ALA A 519 -6.78 -4.60 1.49
N ILE A 520 -6.87 -5.20 2.67
CA ILE A 520 -6.58 -6.61 2.90
C ILE A 520 -7.71 -7.21 3.72
N GLY A 521 -8.35 -8.26 3.20
CA GLY A 521 -9.46 -8.94 3.85
C GLY A 521 -9.00 -10.24 4.50
N ASN A 522 -9.57 -10.56 5.66
CA ASN A 522 -9.32 -11.82 6.33
C ASN A 522 -10.56 -12.74 6.37
N GLU A 523 -10.33 -13.96 6.82
CA GLU A 523 -11.38 -14.97 7.00
C GLU A 523 -12.37 -14.67 8.14
N LEU A 524 -12.01 -13.79 9.07
CA LEU A 524 -12.89 -13.39 10.19
C LEU A 524 -13.88 -12.27 9.80
N GLY A 525 -13.66 -11.62 8.65
CA GLY A 525 -14.48 -10.50 8.17
C GLY A 525 -13.94 -9.11 8.53
N ASP A 526 -12.72 -9.02 9.07
CA ASP A 526 -12.04 -7.74 9.28
C ASP A 526 -11.22 -7.35 8.04
N ILE A 527 -11.21 -6.06 7.74
CA ILE A 527 -10.45 -5.48 6.63
C ILE A 527 -9.37 -4.59 7.21
N HIS A 528 -8.12 -4.85 6.85
CA HIS A 528 -6.97 -4.04 7.21
C HIS A 528 -6.60 -3.10 6.06
N ILE A 529 -6.51 -1.81 6.35
CA ILE A 529 -6.04 -0.78 5.41
C ILE A 529 -4.62 -0.38 5.79
N LEU A 530 -3.68 -0.68 4.91
CA LEU A 530 -2.27 -0.36 5.06
C LEU A 530 -1.92 0.88 4.23
N LYS A 531 -1.11 1.76 4.81
CA LYS A 531 -0.38 2.82 4.10
C LYS A 531 1.01 2.32 3.73
N LEU A 532 1.31 2.34 2.44
CA LEU A 532 2.66 2.12 1.96
C LEU A 532 3.44 3.44 1.98
N GLY A 533 4.72 3.36 2.35
CA GLY A 533 5.66 4.48 2.27
C GLY A 533 5.96 4.86 0.81
N ASP A 534 6.44 6.09 0.60
CA ASP A 534 6.64 6.62 -0.75
C ASP A 534 7.69 5.80 -1.55
N SER A 535 8.63 5.10 -0.89
CA SER A 535 9.61 4.21 -1.54
C SER A 535 8.98 3.03 -2.29
N PHE A 536 7.77 2.59 -1.92
CA PHE A 536 7.07 1.55 -2.68
C PHE A 536 6.33 2.11 -3.90
N CYS A 537 6.07 3.42 -3.91
CA CYS A 537 5.24 4.08 -4.93
C CYS A 537 6.06 4.87 -5.94
N LYS A 538 7.31 5.22 -5.63
CA LYS A 538 8.21 5.94 -6.51
C LYS A 538 9.09 4.93 -7.25
N ASN A 539 9.09 5.02 -8.56
CA ASN A 539 10.06 4.33 -9.41
C ASN A 539 10.91 5.38 -10.10
N SER A 540 12.23 5.19 -10.10
CA SER A 540 13.09 5.93 -11.01
C SER A 540 12.89 5.40 -12.44
N SER A 541 13.08 6.26 -13.45
CA SER A 541 13.06 5.79 -14.85
C SER A 541 14.15 4.75 -15.12
N GLU A 542 15.26 4.83 -14.38
CA GLU A 542 16.37 3.87 -14.45
C GLU A 542 15.95 2.48 -13.99
N GLU A 543 15.21 2.36 -12.89
CA GLU A 543 14.72 1.06 -12.41
C GLU A 543 13.70 0.43 -13.36
N LYS A 544 12.82 1.25 -13.96
CA LYS A 544 11.87 0.76 -14.99
C LYS A 544 12.62 0.17 -16.18
N ASN A 545 13.62 0.89 -16.68
CA ASN A 545 14.45 0.42 -17.79
C ASN A 545 15.21 -0.86 -17.41
N ALA A 546 15.78 -0.94 -16.20
CA ALA A 546 16.49 -2.13 -15.73
C ALA A 546 15.56 -3.35 -15.61
N LEU A 547 14.30 -3.15 -15.19
CA LEU A 547 13.30 -4.22 -15.14
C LEU A 547 12.93 -4.72 -16.54
N ASP A 548 12.74 -3.80 -17.49
CA ASP A 548 12.47 -4.17 -18.88
C ASP A 548 13.64 -4.92 -19.52
N GLU A 549 14.87 -4.47 -19.30
CA GLU A 549 16.09 -5.18 -19.73
C GLU A 549 16.18 -6.58 -19.14
N LEU A 550 15.85 -6.74 -17.85
CA LEU A 550 15.79 -8.03 -17.17
C LEU A 550 14.78 -8.96 -17.83
N PHE A 551 13.56 -8.49 -18.10
CA PHE A 551 12.54 -9.30 -18.75
C PHE A 551 12.90 -9.66 -20.19
N GLU A 552 13.50 -8.74 -20.94
CA GLU A 552 13.97 -9.03 -22.30
C GLU A 552 15.08 -10.08 -22.30
N ARG A 553 16.05 -9.96 -21.39
CA ARG A 553 17.17 -10.89 -21.24
C ARG A 553 16.66 -12.30 -20.94
N GLU A 554 15.76 -12.43 -19.96
CA GLU A 554 15.19 -13.73 -19.60
C GLU A 554 14.25 -14.27 -20.70
N SER A 555 13.52 -13.41 -21.41
CA SER A 555 12.73 -13.81 -22.59
C SER A 555 13.61 -14.39 -23.70
N LYS A 556 14.74 -13.74 -24.00
CA LYS A 556 15.72 -14.22 -24.99
C LYS A 556 16.32 -15.56 -24.54
N ARG A 557 16.65 -15.70 -23.25
CA ARG A 557 17.14 -16.95 -22.65
C ARG A 557 16.14 -18.08 -22.86
N GLU A 558 14.87 -17.86 -22.53
CA GLU A 558 13.84 -18.91 -22.63
C GLU A 558 13.49 -19.25 -24.08
N LYS A 559 13.51 -18.28 -25.01
CA LYS A 559 13.37 -18.55 -26.46
C LYS A 559 14.50 -19.45 -26.98
N ASN A 560 15.73 -19.22 -26.53
CA ASN A 560 16.87 -20.06 -26.91
C ASN A 560 16.73 -21.48 -26.33
N LEU A 561 16.27 -21.60 -25.09
CA LEU A 561 15.99 -22.90 -24.48
C LEU A 561 14.86 -23.64 -25.20
N GLU A 562 13.79 -22.95 -25.59
CA GLU A 562 12.72 -23.54 -26.40
C GLU A 562 13.26 -24.06 -27.75
N TYR A 563 14.14 -23.30 -28.40
CA TYR A 563 14.79 -23.73 -29.64
C TYR A 563 15.63 -25.00 -29.43
N ILE A 564 16.44 -25.04 -28.36
CA ILE A 564 17.26 -26.21 -28.00
C ILE A 564 16.36 -27.42 -27.67
N ARG A 565 15.28 -27.24 -26.90
CA ARG A 565 14.30 -28.30 -26.59
C ARG A 565 13.71 -28.90 -27.87
N LYS A 566 13.34 -28.06 -28.85
CA LYS A 566 12.82 -28.51 -30.15
C LYS A 566 13.86 -29.34 -30.91
N GLN A 567 15.11 -28.90 -30.96
CA GLN A 567 16.20 -29.65 -31.59
C GLN A 567 16.42 -31.00 -30.90
N LEU A 568 16.50 -31.02 -29.56
CA LEU A 568 16.65 -32.27 -28.80
C LEU A 568 15.50 -33.24 -29.04
N ASN A 569 14.26 -32.75 -29.13
CA ASN A 569 13.10 -33.58 -29.44
C ASN A 569 13.14 -34.12 -30.87
N CYS A 570 13.60 -33.33 -31.86
CA CYS A 570 13.84 -33.82 -33.21
C CYS A 570 14.91 -34.91 -33.22
N VAL A 571 16.02 -34.73 -32.48
CA VAL A 571 17.09 -35.72 -32.36
C VAL A 571 16.60 -37.02 -31.68
N LYS A 572 15.80 -36.92 -30.62
CA LYS A 572 15.16 -38.09 -29.98
C LYS A 572 14.28 -38.84 -30.96
N LYS A 573 13.40 -38.14 -31.69
CA LYS A 573 12.58 -38.75 -32.73
C LYS A 573 13.43 -39.42 -33.81
N THR A 574 14.50 -38.78 -34.30
CA THR A 574 15.39 -39.41 -35.29
C THR A 574 16.11 -40.65 -34.75
N LYS A 575 16.50 -40.68 -33.46
CA LYS A 575 17.07 -41.87 -32.83
C LYS A 575 16.04 -42.98 -32.64
N GLU A 576 14.80 -42.65 -32.33
CA GLU A 576 13.69 -43.61 -32.28
C GLU A 576 13.43 -44.22 -33.66
N TYR A 577 13.51 -43.45 -34.75
CA TYR A 577 13.39 -44.00 -36.11
C TYR A 577 14.58 -44.88 -36.52
N LEU A 578 15.81 -44.53 -36.13
CA LEU A 578 16.99 -45.35 -36.39
C LEU A 578 16.94 -46.68 -35.61
N ASN A 579 16.50 -46.65 -34.35
CA ASN A 579 16.35 -47.87 -33.54
C ASN A 579 15.27 -48.84 -34.04
N VAL A 580 14.33 -48.42 -34.92
CA VAL A 580 13.29 -49.32 -35.45
C VAL A 580 13.71 -50.01 -36.75
N GLN A 581 14.67 -49.45 -37.49
CA GLN A 581 15.17 -50.06 -38.74
C GLN A 581 16.41 -50.94 -38.52
N ASP A 582 17.16 -50.75 -37.43
CA ASP A 582 18.41 -51.47 -37.18
C ASP A 582 18.26 -52.75 -36.33
N ILE A 583 17.06 -53.08 -35.83
CA ILE A 583 16.83 -54.29 -35.00
C ILE A 583 16.68 -55.57 -35.83
N GLU A 584 16.21 -55.49 -37.07
CA GLU A 584 16.05 -56.70 -37.91
C GLU A 584 17.35 -57.16 -38.59
N ILE A 585 18.39 -56.32 -38.65
CA ILE A 585 19.64 -56.66 -39.36
C ILE A 585 20.74 -57.17 -38.41
N LEU A 586 20.66 -56.86 -37.11
CA LEU A 586 21.75 -57.18 -36.16
C LEU A 586 21.73 -58.62 -35.63
N GLU A 587 20.56 -59.26 -35.51
CA GLU A 587 20.46 -60.64 -35.00
C GLU A 587 21.06 -61.67 -35.97
N ASP A 588 20.93 -61.47 -37.28
CA ASP A 588 21.48 -62.38 -38.28
C ASP A 588 23.01 -62.31 -38.33
N VAL A 589 23.58 -61.11 -38.17
CA VAL A 589 25.04 -60.89 -38.11
C VAL A 589 25.63 -61.49 -36.84
N LEU A 590 24.95 -61.37 -35.70
CA LEU A 590 25.36 -62.00 -34.44
C LEU A 590 25.40 -63.53 -34.57
N ARG A 591 24.36 -64.16 -35.15
CA ARG A 591 24.31 -65.62 -35.36
C ARG A 591 25.33 -66.12 -36.38
N GLU A 592 25.69 -65.33 -37.39
CA GLU A 592 26.78 -65.67 -38.31
C GLU A 592 28.14 -65.60 -37.63
N THR A 593 28.39 -64.57 -36.80
CA THR A 593 29.64 -64.48 -36.04
C THR A 593 29.79 -65.57 -34.98
N GLU A 594 28.70 -66.02 -34.35
CA GLU A 594 28.69 -67.16 -33.43
C GLU A 594 28.98 -68.48 -34.16
N ARG A 595 28.38 -68.70 -35.35
CA ARG A 595 28.67 -69.87 -36.19
C ARG A 595 30.11 -69.92 -36.69
N GLU A 596 30.68 -68.78 -37.07
CA GLU A 596 32.09 -68.71 -37.46
C GLU A 596 33.01 -69.03 -36.28
N TYR A 597 32.69 -68.53 -35.08
CA TYR A 597 33.45 -68.84 -33.85
C TYR A 597 33.39 -70.32 -33.46
N GLU A 598 32.21 -70.95 -33.54
CA GLU A 598 32.02 -72.37 -33.24
C GLU A 598 32.68 -73.29 -34.29
N SER A 599 32.92 -72.80 -35.50
CA SER A 599 33.61 -73.58 -36.56
C SER A 599 35.13 -73.61 -36.44
N ILE A 600 35.71 -72.79 -35.55
CA ILE A 600 37.17 -72.65 -35.35
C ILE A 600 37.65 -73.38 -34.08
N THR A 601 36.73 -73.94 -33.28
CA THR A 601 37.00 -74.89 -32.18
C THR A 601 36.61 -76.30 -32.58
#